data_AF-A0A2T1E6S0-F1
#
_entry.id   AF-A0A2T1E6S0-F1
#
_cell.length_a   1.000
_cell.length_b   1.000
_cell.length_c   1.000
_cell.angle_alpha   90.00
_cell.angle_beta   90.00
_cell.angle_gamma   90.00
#
_symmetry.space_group_name_H-M   'P 1'
#
loop_
_entity.id
_entity.type
_entity.pdbx_description
1 polymer ?
#
loop_
_entity_poly.entity_id
_entity_poly.type
_entity_poly.pdbx_seq_one_letter_code
_entity_poly.pdbx_strand_id
1 'polypeptide(L)'
;MLHNVSETTMHRVRWIITLGWLVLIASFFYDPITPMFTAPSAVGSPFQLHPEIYLDPARCVKIRDVCIPEKPFSMSAIMWWAMIVPAGIFILLVLGHEFWRRICPLSFMSQIPRALGLQRKRKVIDPVTGEKRWEVVVIGEKSWLGRNHLYVQSAFFFIGLVLRILYVNSDRIALGSFLIFSILCSMLVGVLYAGKSWCQYFCPMAIVQTVYTGPRSLLGSQNHLQPKAAPTQSMCRMVDPKTGKEQSACVSCKAPCIDIDAEKTYWNELFKPGRRLVQYGYLGMVIAFYLYYYLYSGNWDYYFSGAWTHEEDQVSKVMDTGFYIYGHALPIPKAAAVTITYLVLVAITFTIGIIVEKLCRRLTVRGRPISAEQARHIAFTLFSITSFWTFFSYGARPSLNRLPYWPLLAFNALIVLVGAMWVYRTIKRTHAQYERENMAVSLRKQLQKLELDPSLLEGRSIDELTPDEIYTLVKVLQGFSQQLRLHTYTGVVLDLLQQQATDTSSSFEFCQKLRQDLKLKDADHFAALEAIAATHPQIFNDSRTRPSSPQIHDEDTLAKTIARPLSPSNPNRANL
;
A
#
# COMPACT_ATOMS: atom_id res chain seq x y z
N MET A 1 -18.76 6.83 2.88
CA MET A 1 -19.10 7.14 4.28
C MET A 1 -17.86 7.39 5.15
N LEU A 2 -16.92 6.46 5.32
CA LEU A 2 -15.72 6.71 6.14
C LEU A 2 -14.81 7.83 5.60
N HIS A 3 -14.82 8.09 4.29
CA HIS A 3 -13.95 9.10 3.66
C HIS A 3 -14.26 10.55 4.03
N ASN A 4 -15.45 10.81 4.56
CA ASN A 4 -15.89 12.15 4.97
C ASN A 4 -15.59 12.46 6.44
N VAL A 5 -14.96 11.53 7.19
CA VAL A 5 -14.65 11.79 8.60
C VAL A 5 -13.56 12.87 8.68
N SER A 6 -13.86 13.92 9.44
CA SER A 6 -12.97 15.06 9.62
C SER A 6 -11.64 14.68 10.27
N GLU A 7 -10.60 15.45 9.95
CA GLU A 7 -9.25 15.29 10.48
C GLU A 7 -9.20 15.56 11.99
N THR A 8 -10.05 16.44 12.51
CA THR A 8 -10.21 16.69 13.95
C THR A 8 -10.68 15.45 14.70
N THR A 9 -11.72 14.79 14.21
CA THR A 9 -12.24 13.55 14.79
C THR A 9 -11.20 12.44 14.71
N MET A 10 -10.56 12.26 13.54
CA MET A 10 -9.54 11.22 13.38
C MET A 10 -8.25 11.51 14.15
N HIS A 11 -7.95 12.76 14.48
CA HIS A 11 -6.87 13.09 15.42
C HIS A 11 -7.17 12.57 16.82
N ARG A 12 -8.40 12.73 17.32
CA ARG A 12 -8.83 12.16 18.62
C ARG A 12 -8.79 10.63 18.60
N VAL A 13 -9.29 10.00 17.54
CA VAL A 13 -9.24 8.54 17.37
C VAL A 13 -7.80 8.04 17.40
N ARG A 14 -6.86 8.71 16.72
CA ARG A 14 -5.44 8.34 16.76
C ARG A 14 -4.86 8.41 18.16
N TRP A 15 -5.20 9.43 18.94
CA TRP A 15 -4.75 9.52 20.33
C TRP A 15 -5.29 8.37 21.17
N ILE A 16 -6.59 8.06 21.07
CA ILE A 16 -7.19 6.94 21.82
C ILE A 16 -6.51 5.62 21.46
N ILE A 17 -6.35 5.33 20.17
CA ILE A 17 -5.69 4.10 19.70
C ILE A 17 -4.23 4.06 20.14
N THR A 18 -3.51 5.18 20.06
CA THR A 18 -2.10 5.27 20.46
C THR A 18 -1.95 5.07 21.97
N LEU A 19 -2.80 5.69 22.79
CA LEU A 19 -2.81 5.49 24.25
C LEU A 19 -3.12 4.03 24.59
N GLY A 20 -4.13 3.42 23.97
CA GLY A 20 -4.43 2.00 24.15
C GLY A 20 -3.27 1.10 23.76
N TRP A 21 -2.57 1.43 22.67
CA TRP A 21 -1.37 0.70 22.24
C TRP A 21 -0.19 0.88 23.21
N LEU A 22 0.03 2.08 23.76
CA LEU A 22 1.05 2.33 24.78
C LEU A 22 0.74 1.60 26.10
N VAL A 23 -0.54 1.54 26.50
CA VAL A 23 -0.98 0.74 27.65
C VAL A 23 -0.72 -0.74 27.41
N LEU A 24 -1.00 -1.27 26.22
CA LEU A 24 -0.66 -2.64 25.84
C LEU A 24 0.86 -2.87 25.85
N ILE A 25 1.66 -1.88 25.40
CA ILE A 25 3.12 -1.99 25.47
C ILE A 25 3.59 -2.04 26.93
N ALA A 26 3.04 -1.19 27.80
CA ALA A 26 3.34 -1.20 29.22
C ALA A 26 2.96 -2.53 29.88
N SER A 27 1.85 -3.16 29.46
CA SER A 27 1.42 -4.44 30.01
C SER A 27 2.36 -5.60 29.67
N PHE A 28 3.20 -5.48 28.64
CA PHE A 28 4.25 -6.47 28.40
C PHE A 28 5.30 -6.52 29.52
N PHE A 29 5.60 -5.37 30.14
CA PHE A 29 6.56 -5.29 31.24
C PHE A 29 5.90 -5.59 32.60
N TYR A 30 4.64 -5.19 32.77
CA TYR A 30 3.92 -5.41 34.02
C TYR A 30 2.42 -5.62 33.78
N ASP A 31 1.92 -6.81 34.10
CA ASP A 31 0.50 -7.17 33.94
C ASP A 31 0.00 -7.92 35.19
N PRO A 32 -0.63 -7.20 36.13
CA PRO A 32 -1.16 -7.81 37.34
C PRO A 32 -2.56 -8.41 37.14
N ILE A 33 -3.24 -8.11 36.03
CA ILE A 33 -4.68 -8.39 35.88
C ILE A 33 -4.89 -9.64 35.03
N THR A 34 -4.34 -9.69 33.82
CA THR A 34 -4.74 -10.74 32.87
C THR A 34 -4.34 -12.17 33.24
N PRO A 35 -3.26 -12.43 34.01
CA PRO A 35 -3.01 -13.76 34.54
C PRO A 35 -4.16 -14.32 35.39
N MET A 36 -4.96 -13.47 36.04
CA MET A 36 -6.13 -13.90 36.80
C MET A 36 -7.22 -14.52 35.91
N PHE A 37 -7.30 -14.13 34.64
CA PHE A 37 -8.27 -14.69 33.68
C PHE A 37 -7.82 -16.02 33.06
N THR A 38 -6.55 -16.38 33.19
CA THR A 38 -6.00 -17.66 32.67
C THR A 38 -5.82 -18.69 33.79
N ALA A 39 -5.94 -18.27 35.04
CA ALA A 39 -5.81 -19.13 36.19
C ALA A 39 -6.86 -20.28 36.17
N PRO A 40 -6.52 -21.47 36.69
CA PRO A 40 -7.48 -22.57 36.79
C PRO A 40 -8.74 -22.25 37.61
N SER A 41 -8.68 -21.24 38.49
CA SER A 41 -9.81 -20.76 39.28
C SER A 41 -10.72 -19.77 38.53
N ALA A 42 -10.37 -19.36 37.31
CA ALA A 42 -11.07 -18.33 36.54
C ALA A 42 -12.33 -18.87 35.84
N VAL A 43 -13.30 -19.32 36.63
CA VAL A 43 -14.55 -19.92 36.12
C VAL A 43 -15.28 -18.95 35.18
N GLY A 44 -15.51 -19.39 33.94
CA GLY A 44 -16.21 -18.61 32.90
C GLY A 44 -15.30 -17.82 31.95
N SER A 45 -13.99 -17.83 32.17
CA SER A 45 -13.04 -17.28 31.19
C SER A 45 -12.80 -18.28 30.05
N PRO A 46 -12.95 -17.88 28.77
CA PRO A 46 -12.57 -18.73 27.63
C PRO A 46 -11.07 -19.07 27.55
N PHE A 47 -10.25 -18.42 28.37
CA PHE A 47 -8.79 -18.62 28.45
C PHE A 47 -8.36 -19.37 29.71
N GLN A 48 -9.31 -19.87 30.50
CA GLN A 48 -9.04 -20.66 31.69
C GLN A 48 -8.19 -21.91 31.33
N LEU A 49 -7.13 -22.13 32.09
CA LEU A 49 -6.35 -23.37 32.03
C LEU A 49 -7.10 -24.49 32.76
N HIS A 50 -7.18 -25.65 32.10
CA HIS A 50 -7.89 -26.83 32.60
C HIS A 50 -6.88 -27.91 33.05
N PRO A 51 -6.62 -28.07 34.36
CA PRO A 51 -5.64 -29.02 34.88
C PRO A 51 -5.84 -30.45 34.39
N GLU A 52 -7.10 -30.86 34.23
CA GLU A 52 -7.51 -32.16 33.69
C GLU A 52 -7.07 -32.41 32.23
N ILE A 53 -6.63 -31.38 31.50
CA ILE A 53 -6.12 -31.49 30.13
C ILE A 53 -4.60 -31.45 30.12
N TYR A 54 -3.98 -30.43 30.72
CA TYR A 54 -2.54 -30.21 30.58
C TYR A 54 -1.68 -31.09 31.51
N LEU A 55 -2.26 -31.64 32.59
CA LEU A 55 -1.58 -32.62 33.45
C LEU A 55 -1.70 -34.06 32.93
N ASP A 56 -2.61 -34.32 31.99
CA ASP A 56 -2.80 -35.64 31.40
C ASP A 56 -1.81 -35.85 30.23
N PRO A 57 -0.86 -36.81 30.31
CA PRO A 57 0.10 -37.07 29.24
C PRO A 57 -0.52 -37.49 27.89
N ALA A 58 -1.77 -37.94 27.90
CA ALA A 58 -2.52 -38.28 26.69
C ALA A 58 -3.17 -37.05 26.02
N ARG A 59 -3.41 -35.97 26.77
CA ARG A 59 -4.17 -34.79 26.31
C ARG A 59 -3.38 -33.48 26.35
N CYS A 60 -2.21 -33.46 26.98
CA CYS A 60 -1.34 -32.29 27.08
C CYS A 60 -0.91 -31.79 25.69
N VAL A 61 -0.61 -30.49 25.58
CA VAL A 61 0.03 -29.94 24.39
C VAL A 61 1.50 -30.34 24.40
N LYS A 62 1.96 -31.00 23.33
CA LYS A 62 3.33 -31.51 23.23
C LYS A 62 4.18 -30.66 22.28
N ILE A 63 5.43 -30.43 22.66
CA ILE A 63 6.50 -30.05 21.74
C ILE A 63 7.33 -31.31 21.53
N ARG A 64 7.30 -31.85 20.31
CA ARG A 64 7.89 -33.16 20.00
C ARG A 64 7.18 -34.22 20.84
N ASP A 65 7.90 -34.88 21.73
CA ASP A 65 7.36 -35.93 22.61
C ASP A 65 7.11 -35.46 24.05
N VAL A 66 7.35 -34.17 24.37
CA VAL A 66 7.33 -33.65 25.73
C VAL A 66 6.13 -32.72 25.95
N CYS A 67 5.34 -32.97 26.99
CA CYS A 67 4.26 -32.08 27.43
C CYS A 67 4.84 -30.73 27.89
N ILE A 68 4.22 -29.63 27.46
CA ILE A 68 4.57 -28.29 27.94
C ILE A 68 3.93 -28.08 29.32
N PRO A 69 4.69 -27.58 30.32
CA PRO A 69 4.09 -27.16 31.57
C PRO A 69 3.28 -25.87 31.36
N GLU A 70 2.00 -25.89 31.75
CA GLU A 70 1.10 -24.75 31.66
C GLU A 70 1.02 -24.02 33.01
N LYS A 71 1.17 -22.70 33.00
CA LYS A 71 1.03 -21.82 34.17
C LYS A 71 0.17 -20.61 33.79
N PRO A 72 -0.54 -19.97 34.74
CA PRO A 72 -1.28 -18.74 34.46
C PRO A 72 -0.37 -17.70 33.80
N PHE A 73 -0.77 -17.19 32.64
CA PHE A 73 0.05 -16.36 31.77
C PHE A 73 -0.62 -15.04 31.43
N SER A 74 0.17 -14.04 31.02
CA SER A 74 -0.36 -12.77 30.54
C SER A 74 -0.95 -12.91 29.14
N MET A 75 -2.16 -12.40 28.96
CA MET A 75 -2.87 -12.40 27.69
C MET A 75 -2.33 -11.36 26.68
N SER A 76 -1.40 -10.50 27.09
CA SER A 76 -0.88 -9.41 26.25
C SER A 76 -0.33 -9.91 24.90
N ALA A 77 0.48 -10.98 24.89
CA ALA A 77 1.09 -11.53 23.68
C ALA A 77 0.05 -12.15 22.73
N ILE A 78 -0.90 -12.94 23.27
CA ILE A 78 -1.96 -13.54 22.46
C ILE A 78 -2.94 -12.50 21.91
N MET A 79 -3.27 -11.46 22.69
CA MET A 79 -4.08 -10.34 22.21
C MET A 79 -3.40 -9.60 21.06
N TRP A 80 -2.10 -9.31 21.19
CA TRP A 80 -1.34 -8.66 20.14
C TRP A 80 -1.29 -9.50 18.85
N TRP A 81 -0.84 -10.75 18.96
CA TRP A 81 -0.57 -11.57 17.78
C TRP A 81 -1.79 -12.26 17.17
N ALA A 82 -2.76 -12.68 17.97
CA ALA A 82 -3.91 -13.47 17.52
C ALA A 82 -5.23 -12.66 17.48
N MET A 83 -5.23 -11.39 17.90
CA MET A 83 -6.40 -10.51 17.79
C MET A 83 -6.09 -9.21 17.05
N ILE A 84 -5.15 -8.41 17.54
CA ILE A 84 -4.87 -7.05 17.01
C ILE A 84 -4.24 -7.12 15.61
N VAL A 85 -3.21 -7.96 15.41
CA VAL A 85 -2.56 -8.11 14.10
C VAL A 85 -3.54 -8.64 13.04
N PRO A 86 -4.31 -9.73 13.28
CA PRO A 86 -5.34 -10.18 12.35
C PRO A 86 -6.41 -9.13 12.07
N ALA A 87 -6.88 -8.40 13.08
CA ALA A 87 -7.83 -7.30 12.89
C ALA A 87 -7.28 -6.21 11.94
N GLY A 88 -6.00 -5.87 12.09
CA GLY A 88 -5.33 -4.92 11.18
C GLY A 88 -5.28 -5.39 9.73
N ILE A 89 -5.02 -6.67 9.49
CA ILE A 89 -5.04 -7.25 8.13
C ILE A 89 -6.45 -7.27 7.55
N PHE A 90 -7.46 -7.63 8.36
CA PHE A 90 -8.86 -7.58 7.93
C PHE A 90 -9.27 -6.15 7.55
N ILE A 91 -8.95 -5.17 8.39
CA ILE A 91 -9.20 -3.74 8.14
C ILE A 91 -8.51 -3.28 6.84
N LEU A 92 -7.27 -3.70 6.61
CA LEU A 92 -6.53 -3.34 5.40
C LEU A 92 -7.20 -3.81 4.11
N LEU A 93 -7.69 -5.05 4.06
CA LEU A 93 -8.33 -5.56 2.85
C LEU A 93 -9.75 -4.98 2.66
N VAL A 94 -10.49 -4.80 3.76
CA VAL A 94 -11.89 -4.34 3.73
C VAL A 94 -11.98 -2.83 3.56
N LEU A 95 -11.40 -2.06 4.49
CA LEU A 95 -11.51 -0.60 4.55
C LEU A 95 -10.40 0.11 3.78
N GLY A 96 -9.32 -0.61 3.45
CA GLY A 96 -8.25 -0.15 2.60
C GLY A 96 -7.10 0.53 3.30
N HIS A 97 -6.05 0.76 2.52
CA HIS A 97 -4.83 1.44 2.96
C HIS A 97 -5.14 2.80 3.58
N GLU A 98 -6.10 3.53 3.01
CA GLU A 98 -6.33 4.90 3.41
C GLU A 98 -6.83 5.02 4.84
N PHE A 99 -7.85 4.21 5.17
CA PHE A 99 -8.37 4.13 6.53
C PHE A 99 -7.31 3.60 7.50
N TRP A 100 -6.60 2.53 7.13
CA TRP A 100 -5.53 1.96 7.95
C TRP A 100 -4.46 3.01 8.31
N ARG A 101 -4.02 3.83 7.35
CA ARG A 101 -3.02 4.88 7.60
C ARG A 101 -3.50 5.97 8.57
N ARG A 102 -4.81 6.20 8.67
CA ARG A 102 -5.37 7.14 9.65
C ARG A 102 -5.46 6.56 11.06
N ILE A 103 -5.60 5.24 11.21
CA ILE A 103 -5.71 4.61 12.53
C ILE A 103 -4.38 4.03 13.04
N CYS A 104 -3.37 3.90 12.17
CA CYS A 104 -2.08 3.30 12.53
C CYS A 104 -1.33 4.14 13.59
N PRO A 105 -1.11 3.62 14.81
CA PRO A 105 -0.47 4.38 15.88
C PRO A 105 1.00 4.66 15.56
N LEU A 106 1.71 3.74 14.91
CA LEU A 106 3.10 3.96 14.48
C LEU A 106 3.21 5.09 13.44
N SER A 107 2.25 5.20 12.53
CA SER A 107 2.17 6.32 11.57
C SER A 107 1.94 7.65 12.27
N PHE A 108 1.17 7.65 13.36
CA PHE A 108 0.96 8.82 14.20
C PHE A 108 2.23 9.22 14.95
N MET A 109 2.88 8.28 15.65
CA MET A 109 4.12 8.52 16.39
C MET A 109 5.27 9.01 15.49
N SER A 110 5.37 8.48 14.26
CA SER A 110 6.39 8.92 13.29
C SER A 110 6.28 10.40 12.89
N GLN A 111 5.14 11.04 13.14
CA GLN A 111 4.90 12.45 12.82
C GLN A 111 5.13 13.40 14.01
N ILE A 112 5.39 12.88 15.22
CA ILE A 112 5.71 13.70 16.39
C ILE A 112 6.90 14.65 16.14
N PRO A 113 8.04 14.20 15.54
CA PRO A 113 9.15 15.11 15.23
C PRO A 113 8.76 16.30 14.36
N ARG A 114 7.86 16.08 13.38
CA ARG A 114 7.31 17.16 12.55
C ARG A 114 6.47 18.13 13.39
N ALA A 115 5.62 17.63 14.27
CA ALA A 115 4.79 18.45 15.15
C ALA A 115 5.64 19.30 16.12
N LEU A 116 6.80 18.77 16.55
CA LEU A 116 7.77 19.47 17.39
C LEU A 116 8.73 20.39 16.61
N GLY A 117 8.65 20.44 15.28
CA GLY A 117 9.57 21.22 14.44
C GLY A 117 11.00 20.65 14.36
N LEU A 118 11.23 19.43 14.86
CA LEU A 118 12.52 18.75 14.92
C LEU A 118 12.82 17.98 13.62
N GLN A 119 12.83 18.68 12.48
CA GLN A 119 13.12 18.06 11.19
C GLN A 119 14.43 18.59 10.59
N ARG A 120 15.21 17.68 9.99
CA ARG A 120 16.42 18.03 9.26
C ARG A 120 16.08 18.91 8.05
N LYS A 121 16.67 20.10 8.01
CA LYS A 121 16.57 21.05 6.89
C LYS A 121 17.90 21.13 6.14
N ARG A 122 17.82 21.32 4.83
CA ARG A 122 18.96 21.58 3.95
C ARG A 122 18.78 22.95 3.32
N LYS A 123 19.89 23.67 3.20
CA LYS A 123 19.95 24.93 2.46
C LYS A 123 20.00 24.62 0.96
N VAL A 124 19.02 25.15 0.23
CA VAL A 124 18.93 25.08 -1.23
C VAL A 124 19.04 26.50 -1.75
N ILE A 125 19.86 26.68 -2.78
CA ILE A 125 20.03 27.97 -3.46
C ILE A 125 19.29 27.83 -4.78
N ASP A 126 18.33 28.71 -5.02
CA ASP A 126 17.62 28.73 -6.28
C ASP A 126 18.60 29.07 -7.41
N PRO A 127 18.76 28.22 -8.44
CA PRO A 127 19.72 28.45 -9.52
C PRO A 127 19.36 29.66 -10.39
N VAL A 128 18.10 30.12 -10.37
CA VAL A 128 17.62 31.24 -11.19
C VAL A 128 17.65 32.54 -10.38
N THR A 129 17.16 32.53 -9.14
CA THR A 129 17.04 33.76 -8.33
C THR A 129 18.20 33.99 -7.36
N GLY A 130 19.04 32.97 -7.10
CA GLY A 130 20.10 33.02 -6.10
C GLY A 130 19.61 33.08 -4.65
N GLU A 131 18.30 32.99 -4.42
CA GLU A 131 17.72 33.05 -3.08
C GLU A 131 18.03 31.80 -2.27
N LYS A 132 18.34 32.01 -0.98
CA LYS A 132 18.67 30.95 -0.03
C LYS A 132 17.39 30.50 0.68
N ARG A 133 16.89 29.32 0.33
CA ARG A 133 15.73 28.70 0.98
C ARG A 133 16.13 27.49 1.83
N TRP A 134 15.43 27.30 2.94
CA TRP A 134 15.59 26.12 3.80
C TRP A 134 14.47 25.14 3.50
N GLU A 135 14.82 23.97 3.01
CA GLU A 135 13.85 22.92 2.67
C GLU A 135 14.05 21.69 3.57
N VAL A 136 12.97 20.99 3.88
CA VAL A 136 13.05 19.73 4.61
C VAL A 136 13.60 18.66 3.68
N VAL A 137 14.48 17.79 4.19
CA VAL A 137 15.12 16.76 3.37
C VAL A 137 14.11 15.68 2.96
N VAL A 138 14.00 15.42 1.66
CA VAL A 138 13.17 14.34 1.08
C VAL A 138 14.07 13.25 0.50
N ILE A 139 13.61 12.00 0.51
CA ILE A 139 14.27 10.88 -0.16
C ILE A 139 14.00 11.00 -1.67
N GLY A 140 15.03 11.30 -2.46
CA GLY A 140 14.89 11.39 -3.90
C GLY A 140 14.56 10.04 -4.55
N GLU A 141 13.71 10.03 -5.57
CA GLU A 141 13.28 8.81 -6.27
C GLU A 141 14.44 8.07 -6.95
N LYS A 142 15.42 8.82 -7.46
CA LYS A 142 16.63 8.27 -8.09
C LYS A 142 17.68 7.79 -7.08
N SER A 143 17.49 8.05 -5.78
CA SER A 143 18.39 7.52 -4.75
C SER A 143 18.32 6.00 -4.69
N TRP A 144 19.35 5.37 -4.11
CA TRP A 144 19.39 3.93 -3.92
C TRP A 144 18.16 3.43 -3.15
N LEU A 145 17.78 4.13 -2.07
CA LEU A 145 16.61 3.80 -1.28
C LEU A 145 15.31 4.02 -2.06
N GLY A 146 15.21 5.11 -2.83
CA GLY A 146 14.05 5.38 -3.70
C GLY A 146 13.75 4.24 -4.67
N ARG A 147 14.79 3.68 -5.28
CA ARG A 147 14.73 2.56 -6.24
C ARG A 147 14.50 1.21 -5.57
N ASN A 148 15.14 0.96 -4.42
CA ASN A 148 15.23 -0.37 -3.80
C ASN A 148 14.39 -0.55 -2.53
N HIS A 149 13.53 0.40 -2.16
CA HIS A 149 12.78 0.33 -0.90
C HIS A 149 11.91 -0.93 -0.73
N LEU A 150 11.36 -1.49 -1.81
CA LEU A 150 10.59 -2.73 -1.73
C LEU A 150 11.44 -3.90 -1.21
N TYR A 151 12.74 -3.95 -1.56
CA TYR A 151 13.68 -4.93 -1.03
C TYR A 151 14.02 -4.66 0.44
N VAL A 152 14.25 -3.40 0.80
CA VAL A 152 14.53 -3.00 2.19
C VAL A 152 13.37 -3.36 3.11
N GLN A 153 12.15 -2.99 2.73
CA GLN A 153 10.94 -3.32 3.48
C GLN A 153 10.71 -4.82 3.56
N SER A 154 10.97 -5.57 2.48
CA SER A 154 10.89 -7.04 2.48
C SER A 154 11.91 -7.67 3.42
N ALA A 155 13.14 -7.16 3.45
CA ALA A 155 14.19 -7.65 4.33
C ALA A 155 13.84 -7.38 5.80
N PHE A 156 13.38 -6.17 6.14
CA PHE A 156 12.92 -5.87 7.50
C PHE A 156 11.71 -6.71 7.92
N PHE A 157 10.77 -6.95 6.99
CA PHE A 157 9.63 -7.83 7.27
C PHE A 157 10.08 -9.27 7.50
N PHE A 158 10.97 -9.82 6.68
CA PHE A 158 11.57 -11.14 6.85
C PHE A 158 12.30 -11.27 8.19
N ILE A 159 13.21 -10.33 8.49
CA ILE A 159 13.96 -10.31 9.76
C ILE A 159 12.99 -10.23 10.93
N GLY A 160 11.97 -9.38 10.84
CA GLY A 160 10.92 -9.26 11.86
C GLY A 160 10.17 -10.57 12.09
N LEU A 161 9.86 -11.33 11.04
CA LEU A 161 9.21 -12.65 11.16
C LEU A 161 10.13 -13.72 11.78
N VAL A 162 11.41 -13.72 11.43
CA VAL A 162 12.41 -14.62 12.04
C VAL A 162 12.57 -14.29 13.52
N LEU A 163 12.79 -13.01 13.86
CA LEU A 163 12.87 -12.55 15.25
C LEU A 163 11.60 -12.88 16.03
N ARG A 164 10.43 -12.78 15.38
CA ARG A 164 9.16 -13.15 15.98
C ARG A 164 9.14 -14.61 16.45
N ILE A 165 9.54 -15.55 15.61
CA ILE A 165 9.56 -16.97 15.97
C ILE A 165 10.65 -17.30 17.00
N LEU A 166 11.78 -16.58 16.97
CA LEU A 166 12.90 -16.87 17.85
C LEU A 166 12.80 -16.22 19.23
N TYR A 167 12.22 -15.01 19.33
CA TYR A 167 12.25 -14.19 20.54
C TYR A 167 10.90 -13.59 20.91
N VAL A 168 10.24 -12.91 19.98
CA VAL A 168 9.19 -11.92 20.28
C VAL A 168 7.78 -12.55 20.47
N ASN A 169 7.64 -13.85 20.24
CA ASN A 169 6.34 -14.53 20.32
C ASN A 169 5.89 -14.83 21.75
N SER A 170 6.79 -15.36 22.58
CA SER A 170 6.51 -15.74 23.96
C SER A 170 7.09 -14.76 24.98
N ASP A 171 8.32 -14.28 24.75
CA ASP A 171 8.97 -13.37 25.69
C ASP A 171 8.33 -11.97 25.63
N ARG A 172 7.63 -11.64 26.72
CA ARG A 172 6.90 -10.38 26.85
C ARG A 172 7.84 -9.18 26.86
N ILE A 173 8.97 -9.26 27.54
CA ILE A 173 9.93 -8.15 27.64
C ILE A 173 10.57 -7.92 26.27
N ALA A 174 10.88 -8.99 25.54
CA ALA A 174 11.38 -8.90 24.18
C ALA A 174 10.34 -8.26 23.24
N LEU A 175 9.06 -8.62 23.37
CA LEU A 175 7.96 -8.01 22.61
C LEU A 175 7.77 -6.52 22.91
N GLY A 176 7.69 -6.15 24.19
CA GLY A 176 7.60 -4.75 24.60
C GLY A 176 8.79 -3.92 24.10
N SER A 177 10.00 -4.44 24.27
CA SER A 177 11.23 -3.77 23.81
C SER A 177 11.28 -3.63 22.29
N PHE A 178 10.87 -4.67 21.55
CA PHE A 178 10.81 -4.63 20.08
C PHE A 178 9.83 -3.55 19.56
N LEU A 179 8.68 -3.40 20.21
CA LEU A 179 7.70 -2.37 19.85
C LEU A 179 8.19 -0.96 20.18
N ILE A 180 8.80 -0.75 21.36
CA ILE A 180 9.42 0.54 21.73
C ILE A 180 10.52 0.89 20.74
N PHE A 181 11.40 -0.04 20.42
CA PHE A 181 12.47 0.16 19.44
C PHE A 181 11.90 0.58 18.07
N SER A 182 10.82 -0.09 17.61
CA SER A 182 10.13 0.26 16.37
C SER A 182 9.56 1.70 16.38
N ILE A 183 9.01 2.15 17.52
CA ILE A 183 8.54 3.53 17.71
C ILE A 183 9.72 4.50 17.58
N LEU A 184 10.82 4.25 18.30
CA LEU A 184 12.01 5.10 18.27
C LEU A 184 12.61 5.21 16.87
N CYS A 185 12.74 4.10 16.14
CA CYS A 185 13.19 4.12 14.75
C CYS A 185 12.26 4.93 13.84
N SER A 186 10.94 4.80 14.03
CA SER A 186 9.97 5.57 13.24
C SER A 186 10.07 7.09 13.49
N MET A 187 10.30 7.48 14.75
CA MET A 187 10.52 8.88 15.13
C MET A 187 11.87 9.38 14.60
N LEU A 188 12.93 8.59 14.67
CA LEU A 188 14.23 8.94 14.11
C LEU A 188 14.12 9.23 12.60
N VAL A 189 13.40 8.39 11.85
CA VAL A 189 13.17 8.67 10.41
C VAL A 189 12.35 9.94 10.21
N GLY A 190 11.39 10.26 11.09
CA GLY A 190 10.64 11.51 11.06
C GLY A 190 11.48 12.76 11.37
N VAL A 191 12.57 12.62 12.14
CA VAL A 191 13.59 13.67 12.34
C VAL A 191 14.42 13.84 11.08
N LEU A 192 14.84 12.73 10.45
CA LEU A 192 15.79 12.75 9.34
C LEU A 192 15.16 13.16 7.99
N TYR A 193 13.89 12.80 7.75
CA TYR A 193 13.24 12.95 6.45
C TYR A 193 11.82 13.53 6.58
N ALA A 194 11.40 14.25 5.54
CA ALA A 194 10.09 14.89 5.46
C ALA A 194 8.94 13.89 5.28
N GLY A 195 7.72 14.37 5.55
CA GLY A 195 6.48 13.66 5.25
C GLY A 195 6.35 12.33 5.99
N LYS A 196 5.74 11.34 5.34
CA LYS A 196 5.52 9.99 5.88
C LYS A 196 6.62 9.03 5.41
N SER A 197 7.88 9.44 5.44
CA SER A 197 8.99 8.66 4.87
C SER A 197 9.19 7.28 5.52
N TRP A 198 9.00 7.15 6.85
CA TRP A 198 9.01 5.84 7.53
C TRP A 198 8.03 4.87 6.86
N CYS A 199 6.81 5.34 6.71
CA CYS A 199 5.69 4.60 6.17
C CYS A 199 5.93 4.15 4.72
N GLN A 200 6.58 4.98 3.91
CA GLN A 200 6.77 4.76 2.47
C GLN A 200 8.04 3.97 2.13
N TYR A 201 9.10 4.07 2.93
CA TYR A 201 10.42 3.50 2.59
C TYR A 201 10.96 2.44 3.56
N PHE A 202 10.52 2.44 4.82
CA PHE A 202 11.14 1.60 5.87
C PHE A 202 10.18 0.64 6.56
N CYS A 203 8.91 1.03 6.70
CA CYS A 203 7.93 0.27 7.47
C CYS A 203 7.77 -1.18 6.94
N PRO A 204 8.05 -2.22 7.74
CA PRO A 204 7.90 -3.61 7.28
C PRO A 204 6.43 -3.96 6.96
N MET A 205 5.48 -3.33 7.66
CA MET A 205 4.05 -3.48 7.39
C MET A 205 3.64 -2.90 6.01
N ALA A 206 4.47 -2.06 5.38
CA ALA A 206 4.20 -1.56 4.04
C ALA A 206 4.17 -2.69 3.00
N ILE A 207 4.89 -3.80 3.21
CA ILE A 207 4.79 -5.00 2.35
C ILE A 207 3.39 -5.60 2.43
N VAL A 208 2.86 -5.75 3.64
CA VAL A 208 1.51 -6.28 3.87
C VAL A 208 0.45 -5.38 3.24
N GLN A 209 0.59 -4.06 3.40
CA GLN A 209 -0.26 -3.07 2.73
C GLN A 209 -0.20 -3.22 1.21
N THR A 210 1.01 -3.36 0.68
CA THR A 210 1.27 -3.46 -0.75
C THR A 210 0.61 -4.69 -1.38
N VAL A 211 0.57 -5.80 -0.65
CA VAL A 211 -0.09 -7.06 -1.08
C VAL A 211 -1.61 -6.98 -0.95
N TYR A 212 -2.16 -6.53 0.18
CA TYR A 212 -3.60 -6.59 0.44
C TYR A 212 -4.41 -5.39 -0.08
N THR A 213 -3.79 -4.24 -0.32
CA THR A 213 -4.52 -3.08 -0.89
C THR A 213 -4.96 -3.35 -2.33
N GLY A 214 -4.10 -4.01 -3.13
CA GLY A 214 -4.32 -4.20 -4.55
C GLY A 214 -4.52 -2.86 -5.30
N PRO A 215 -5.19 -2.86 -6.46
CA PRO A 215 -5.61 -1.62 -7.12
C PRO A 215 -6.74 -0.92 -6.35
N ARG A 216 -7.59 -1.69 -5.64
CA ARG A 216 -8.66 -1.15 -4.80
C ARG A 216 -9.01 -2.12 -3.68
N SER A 217 -9.33 -1.55 -2.52
CA SER A 217 -9.87 -2.29 -1.37
C SER A 217 -11.38 -2.45 -1.48
N LEU A 218 -11.99 -3.32 -0.68
CA LEU A 218 -13.42 -3.65 -0.86
C LEU A 218 -14.34 -2.44 -0.68
N LEU A 219 -14.07 -1.64 0.36
CA LEU A 219 -14.79 -0.41 0.74
C LEU A 219 -13.84 0.81 0.75
N GLY A 220 -12.69 0.70 0.07
CA GLY A 220 -11.73 1.79 -0.08
C GLY A 220 -12.32 2.95 -0.88
N SER A 221 -11.78 4.15 -0.69
CA SER A 221 -12.19 5.31 -1.47
C SER A 221 -11.65 5.21 -2.91
N GLN A 222 -12.30 5.92 -3.85
CA GLN A 222 -11.90 6.01 -5.25
C GLN A 222 -11.48 7.46 -5.52
N ASN A 223 -10.29 7.83 -5.06
CA ASN A 223 -9.86 9.24 -5.08
C ASN A 223 -9.81 9.85 -6.48
N HIS A 224 -9.46 9.05 -7.50
CA HIS A 224 -9.43 9.50 -8.89
C HIS A 224 -10.83 9.86 -9.45
N LEU A 225 -11.91 9.45 -8.77
CA LEU A 225 -13.28 9.83 -9.13
C LEU A 225 -13.78 11.07 -8.37
N GLN A 226 -13.09 11.51 -7.31
CA GLN A 226 -13.54 12.63 -6.49
C GLN A 226 -13.15 14.00 -7.09
N PRO A 227 -13.98 15.04 -6.87
CA PRO A 227 -13.61 16.41 -7.25
C PRO A 227 -12.31 16.84 -6.56
N LYS A 228 -11.41 17.45 -7.35
CA LYS A 228 -9.99 17.77 -7.04
C LYS A 228 -9.75 18.59 -5.74
N ALA A 229 -10.77 19.22 -5.18
CA ALA A 229 -10.65 19.99 -3.93
C ALA A 229 -10.76 19.12 -2.66
N ALA A 230 -11.23 17.88 -2.76
CA ALA A 230 -11.41 17.01 -1.60
C ALA A 230 -10.08 16.34 -1.22
N PRO A 231 -9.53 16.60 -0.02
CA PRO A 231 -8.37 15.84 0.44
C PRO A 231 -8.75 14.37 0.62
N THR A 232 -7.91 13.44 0.14
CA THR A 232 -8.14 11.99 0.30
C THR A 232 -7.89 11.55 1.75
N GLN A 233 -8.44 10.41 2.17
CA GLN A 233 -8.42 10.00 3.60
C GLN A 233 -7.02 9.93 4.20
N SER A 234 -6.07 9.30 3.50
CA SER A 234 -4.72 9.06 4.00
C SER A 234 -3.72 10.17 3.71
N MET A 235 -4.09 11.13 2.86
CA MET A 235 -3.20 12.23 2.52
C MET A 235 -2.75 12.98 3.77
N CYS A 236 -1.55 13.56 3.73
CA CYS A 236 -1.13 14.49 4.76
C CYS A 236 -2.09 15.68 4.79
N ARG A 237 -2.93 15.79 5.82
CA ARG A 237 -3.92 16.86 6.00
C ARG A 237 -3.51 17.78 7.14
N MET A 238 -3.93 19.03 7.07
CA MET A 238 -3.95 19.96 8.20
C MET A 238 -5.27 20.73 8.21
N VAL A 239 -5.68 21.17 9.39
CA VAL A 239 -6.83 22.07 9.54
C VAL A 239 -6.27 23.49 9.56
N ASP A 240 -6.75 24.34 8.66
CA ASP A 240 -6.41 25.76 8.68
C ASP A 240 -7.00 26.41 9.94
N PRO A 241 -6.19 27.00 10.83
CA PRO A 241 -6.67 27.65 12.05
C PRO A 241 -7.64 28.81 11.80
N LYS A 242 -7.56 29.47 10.63
CA LYS A 242 -8.38 30.65 10.32
C LYS A 242 -9.73 30.29 9.72
N THR A 243 -9.75 29.31 8.81
CA THR A 243 -10.98 28.95 8.08
C THR A 243 -11.67 27.70 8.64
N GLY A 244 -10.99 26.93 9.50
CA GLY A 244 -11.46 25.64 9.99
C GLY A 244 -11.58 24.57 8.90
N LYS A 245 -11.14 24.86 7.67
CA LYS A 245 -11.21 23.94 6.53
C LYS A 245 -9.98 23.03 6.49
N GLU A 246 -10.20 21.81 6.02
CA GLU A 246 -9.12 20.86 5.77
C GLU A 246 -8.39 21.21 4.47
N GLN A 247 -7.05 21.23 4.54
CA GLN A 247 -6.19 21.44 3.39
C GLN A 247 -5.08 20.40 3.34
N SER A 248 -4.53 20.20 2.13
CA SER A 248 -3.38 19.32 1.94
C SER A 248 -2.13 19.92 2.57
N ALA A 249 -1.46 19.14 3.41
CA ALA A 249 -0.15 19.40 3.97
C ALA A 249 0.90 18.43 3.40
N CYS A 250 0.64 17.92 2.19
CA CYS A 250 1.50 16.98 1.49
C CYS A 250 2.79 17.66 1.03
N VAL A 251 3.93 17.07 1.38
CA VAL A 251 5.27 17.54 1.00
C VAL A 251 5.87 16.69 -0.14
N SER A 252 5.04 15.90 -0.81
CA SER A 252 5.45 14.99 -1.89
C SER A 252 6.68 14.12 -1.55
N CYS A 253 6.64 13.41 -0.41
CA CYS A 253 7.78 12.60 0.04
C CYS A 253 8.10 11.39 -0.86
N LYS A 254 7.19 11.04 -1.77
CA LYS A 254 7.28 9.99 -2.79
C LYS A 254 6.26 10.30 -3.89
N ALA A 255 6.62 10.20 -5.17
CA ALA A 255 5.65 10.22 -6.27
C ALA A 255 5.81 8.95 -7.15
N PRO A 256 4.69 8.31 -7.58
CA PRO A 256 3.33 8.48 -7.06
C PRO A 256 3.24 8.06 -5.58
N CYS A 257 2.33 8.72 -4.83
CA CYS A 257 2.11 8.44 -3.42
C CYS A 257 0.84 7.62 -3.21
N ILE A 258 0.96 6.47 -2.55
CA ILE A 258 -0.17 5.60 -2.20
C ILE A 258 -1.18 6.30 -1.27
N ASP A 259 -0.74 7.29 -0.49
CA ASP A 259 -1.63 8.07 0.39
C ASP A 259 -2.52 9.05 -0.38
N ILE A 260 -2.15 9.40 -1.62
CA ILE A 260 -2.93 10.26 -2.53
C ILE A 260 -3.81 9.40 -3.43
N ASP A 261 -3.21 8.45 -4.15
CA ASP A 261 -3.94 7.55 -5.04
C ASP A 261 -3.27 6.18 -5.00
N ALA A 262 -3.93 5.25 -4.31
CA ALA A 262 -3.44 3.88 -4.17
C ALA A 262 -3.50 3.10 -5.49
N GLU A 263 -4.51 3.34 -6.32
CA GLU A 263 -4.66 2.66 -7.61
C GLU A 263 -3.58 3.12 -8.58
N LYS A 264 -3.33 4.43 -8.66
CA LYS A 264 -2.22 4.98 -9.45
C LYS A 264 -0.88 4.40 -9.05
N THR A 265 -0.64 4.30 -7.75
CA THR A 265 0.62 3.77 -7.22
C THR A 265 0.76 2.29 -7.56
N TYR A 266 -0.34 1.52 -7.48
CA TYR A 266 -0.37 0.12 -7.86
C TYR A 266 0.07 -0.10 -9.31
N TRP A 267 -0.53 0.61 -10.27
CA TRP A 267 -0.23 0.44 -11.69
C TRP A 267 1.21 0.87 -12.04
N ASN A 268 1.66 2.01 -11.49
CA ASN A 268 3.02 2.50 -11.70
C ASN A 268 4.09 1.58 -11.10
N GLU A 269 3.82 0.95 -9.95
CA GLU A 269 4.78 0.06 -9.29
C GLU A 269 4.67 -1.40 -9.76
N LEU A 270 3.74 -1.74 -10.65
CA LEU A 270 3.49 -3.11 -11.09
C LEU A 270 4.74 -3.77 -11.72
N PHE A 271 5.57 -2.99 -12.41
CA PHE A 271 6.83 -3.42 -13.03
C PHE A 271 8.08 -2.99 -12.27
N LYS A 272 7.94 -2.37 -11.09
CA LYS A 272 9.07 -1.94 -10.30
C LYS A 272 9.91 -3.14 -9.83
N PRO A 273 11.27 -3.03 -9.83
CA PRO A 273 12.12 -4.04 -9.23
C PRO A 273 11.72 -4.34 -7.79
N GLY A 274 11.70 -5.62 -7.42
CA GLY A 274 11.27 -6.10 -6.10
C GLY A 274 9.77 -6.32 -5.97
N ARG A 275 8.92 -5.76 -6.83
CA ARG A 275 7.46 -5.93 -6.75
C ARG A 275 7.02 -7.40 -6.84
N ARG A 276 7.63 -8.19 -7.73
CA ARG A 276 7.36 -9.64 -7.83
C ARG A 276 7.78 -10.40 -6.57
N LEU A 277 8.94 -10.06 -6.00
CA LEU A 277 9.44 -10.68 -4.78
C LEU A 277 8.49 -10.40 -3.62
N VAL A 278 8.07 -9.15 -3.46
CA VAL A 278 7.07 -8.73 -2.48
C VAL A 278 5.79 -9.56 -2.65
N GLN A 279 5.22 -9.59 -3.84
CA GLN A 279 3.92 -10.21 -4.06
C GLN A 279 3.95 -11.73 -3.89
N TYR A 280 4.88 -12.41 -4.56
CA TYR A 280 4.93 -13.87 -4.57
C TYR A 280 5.63 -14.44 -3.33
N GLY A 281 6.68 -13.77 -2.85
CA GLY A 281 7.39 -14.15 -1.65
C GLY A 281 6.55 -13.98 -0.39
N TYR A 282 5.63 -13.01 -0.35
CA TYR A 282 4.75 -12.83 0.80
C TYR A 282 3.90 -14.07 1.10
N LEU A 283 3.33 -14.73 0.08
CA LEU A 283 2.62 -16.00 0.28
C LEU A 283 3.52 -17.06 0.91
N GLY A 284 4.76 -17.19 0.42
CA GLY A 284 5.76 -18.11 0.98
C GLY A 284 6.10 -17.79 2.43
N MET A 285 6.24 -16.52 2.78
CA MET A 285 6.44 -16.09 4.17
C MET A 285 5.25 -16.40 5.07
N VAL A 286 4.02 -16.23 4.59
CA VAL A 286 2.80 -16.58 5.35
C VAL A 286 2.74 -18.08 5.60
N ILE A 287 2.97 -18.90 4.57
CA ILE A 287 2.98 -20.38 4.71
C ILE A 287 4.11 -20.80 5.65
N ALA A 288 5.32 -20.26 5.48
CA ALA A 288 6.48 -20.57 6.31
C ALA A 288 6.25 -20.26 7.77
N PHE A 289 5.66 -19.10 8.07
CA PHE A 289 5.38 -18.70 9.45
C PHE A 289 4.53 -19.76 10.17
N TYR A 290 3.45 -20.25 9.56
CA TYR A 290 2.56 -21.22 10.19
C TYR A 290 3.09 -22.65 10.14
N LEU A 291 3.61 -23.06 8.98
CA LEU A 291 4.16 -24.41 8.80
C LEU A 291 5.32 -24.69 9.75
N TYR A 292 6.12 -23.67 10.07
CA TYR A 292 7.27 -23.85 10.97
C TYR A 292 6.87 -24.35 12.36
N TYR A 293 5.70 -23.95 12.89
CA TYR A 293 5.24 -24.47 14.18
C TYR A 293 5.01 -25.97 14.17
N TYR A 294 4.47 -26.49 13.07
CA TYR A 294 4.33 -27.93 12.85
C TYR A 294 5.70 -28.59 12.69
N LEU A 295 6.60 -28.01 11.89
CA LEU A 295 7.95 -28.54 11.70
C LEU A 295 8.81 -28.53 12.97
N TYR A 296 8.51 -27.66 13.93
CA TYR A 296 9.21 -27.57 15.22
C TYR A 296 8.62 -28.53 16.26
N SER A 297 7.28 -28.60 16.36
CA SER A 297 6.60 -29.38 17.41
C SER A 297 6.16 -30.79 16.99
N GLY A 298 6.10 -31.09 15.69
CA GLY A 298 5.59 -32.35 15.15
C GLY A 298 4.06 -32.48 15.10
N ASN A 299 3.32 -31.49 15.59
CA ASN A 299 1.86 -31.50 15.67
C ASN A 299 1.28 -30.09 15.45
N TRP A 300 -0.04 -30.01 15.29
CA TRP A 300 -0.74 -28.72 15.16
C TRP A 300 -1.29 -28.18 16.49
N ASP A 301 -1.35 -29.01 17.53
CA ASP A 301 -1.90 -28.65 18.84
C ASP A 301 -1.06 -27.54 19.49
N TYR A 302 0.26 -27.56 19.32
CA TYR A 302 1.15 -26.48 19.77
C TYR A 302 0.76 -25.11 19.18
N TYR A 303 0.42 -25.07 17.88
CA TYR A 303 0.03 -23.83 17.24
C TYR A 303 -1.39 -23.39 17.62
N PHE A 304 -2.37 -24.29 17.51
CA PHE A 304 -3.79 -23.98 17.69
C PHE A 304 -4.19 -23.75 19.14
N SER A 305 -3.47 -24.31 20.12
CA SER A 305 -3.66 -23.98 21.54
C SER A 305 -3.23 -22.55 21.87
N GLY A 306 -2.25 -22.02 21.13
CA GLY A 306 -1.59 -20.76 21.45
C GLY A 306 -0.48 -20.87 22.49
N ALA A 307 -0.03 -22.09 22.85
CA ALA A 307 1.06 -22.32 23.80
C ALA A 307 2.35 -21.54 23.45
N TRP A 308 2.60 -21.32 22.16
CA TRP A 308 3.73 -20.54 21.67
C TRP A 308 3.77 -19.07 22.12
N THR A 309 2.69 -18.53 22.69
CA THR A 309 2.66 -17.13 23.19
C THR A 309 3.15 -16.99 24.62
N HIS A 310 3.41 -18.10 25.33
CA HIS A 310 3.76 -18.11 26.75
C HIS A 310 4.67 -19.29 27.13
N GLU A 311 5.32 -19.92 26.14
CA GLU A 311 6.41 -20.87 26.36
C GLU A 311 7.57 -20.23 27.13
N GLU A 312 7.92 -20.79 28.28
CA GLU A 312 9.07 -20.35 29.08
C GLU A 312 10.40 -20.61 28.34
N ASP A 313 11.39 -19.75 28.62
CA ASP A 313 12.78 -19.85 28.13
C ASP A 313 12.94 -19.95 26.60
N GLN A 314 12.08 -19.28 25.83
CA GLN A 314 12.17 -19.30 24.37
C GLN A 314 13.55 -18.85 23.84
N VAL A 315 14.20 -17.91 24.52
CA VAL A 315 15.51 -17.35 24.14
C VAL A 315 16.63 -18.38 24.26
N SER A 316 16.61 -19.24 25.28
CA SER A 316 17.62 -20.29 25.43
C SER A 316 17.48 -21.38 24.35
N LYS A 317 16.26 -21.61 23.89
CA LYS A 317 15.89 -22.61 22.86
C LYS A 317 16.24 -22.19 21.42
N VAL A 318 16.92 -21.06 21.20
CA VAL A 318 17.28 -20.57 19.86
C VAL A 318 18.33 -21.47 19.17
N MET A 319 19.21 -22.09 19.96
CA MET A 319 20.25 -23.00 19.47
C MET A 319 19.85 -24.48 19.56
N ASP A 320 18.69 -24.78 20.14
CA ASP A 320 18.14 -26.13 20.20
C ASP A 320 17.75 -26.65 18.82
N THR A 321 17.42 -27.95 18.76
CA THR A 321 16.88 -28.61 17.57
C THR A 321 15.69 -27.86 16.99
N GLY A 322 15.81 -27.43 15.74
CA GLY A 322 14.84 -26.61 15.03
C GLY A 322 13.84 -27.37 14.18
N PHE A 323 14.09 -28.64 13.88
CA PHE A 323 13.21 -29.49 13.08
C PHE A 323 12.93 -30.81 13.78
N TYR A 324 11.66 -31.20 13.75
CA TYR A 324 11.16 -32.48 14.21
C TYR A 324 10.19 -33.03 13.17
N ILE A 325 10.64 -34.05 12.43
CA ILE A 325 9.94 -34.58 11.25
C ILE A 325 9.91 -36.10 11.37
N TYR A 326 8.74 -36.70 11.18
CA TYR A 326 8.53 -38.16 11.26
C TYR A 326 9.07 -38.80 12.55
N GLY A 327 8.92 -38.13 13.70
CA GLY A 327 9.39 -38.64 14.99
C GLY A 327 10.89 -38.46 15.24
N HIS A 328 11.62 -37.81 14.33
CA HIS A 328 13.06 -37.60 14.45
C HIS A 328 13.42 -36.12 14.55
N ALA A 329 14.24 -35.80 15.57
CA ALA A 329 14.84 -34.49 15.77
C ALA A 329 16.08 -34.33 14.87
N LEU A 330 16.07 -33.36 13.94
CA LEU A 330 17.24 -33.07 13.11
C LEU A 330 18.17 -32.07 13.81
N PRO A 331 19.49 -32.30 13.86
CA PRO A 331 20.45 -31.46 14.59
C PRO A 331 20.78 -30.15 13.86
N ILE A 332 19.75 -29.43 13.40
CA ILE A 332 19.85 -28.10 12.82
C ILE A 332 19.34 -27.11 13.86
N PRO A 333 20.11 -26.08 14.26
CA PRO A 333 19.66 -25.08 15.23
C PRO A 333 18.36 -24.38 14.80
N LYS A 334 17.48 -24.08 15.76
CA LYS A 334 16.20 -23.39 15.54
C LYS A 334 16.35 -22.13 14.69
N ALA A 335 17.35 -21.29 14.97
CA ALA A 335 17.64 -20.10 14.17
C ALA A 335 17.85 -20.39 12.68
N ALA A 336 18.65 -21.42 12.36
CA ALA A 336 18.90 -21.85 10.99
C ALA A 336 17.65 -22.49 10.36
N ALA A 337 16.96 -23.36 11.11
CA ALA A 337 15.74 -24.04 10.66
C ALA A 337 14.63 -23.07 10.25
N VAL A 338 14.36 -22.04 11.08
CA VAL A 338 13.40 -20.97 10.75
C VAL A 338 13.79 -20.30 9.44
N THR A 339 15.05 -19.87 9.35
CA THR A 339 15.57 -19.10 8.20
C THR A 339 15.48 -19.91 6.90
N ILE A 340 15.90 -21.18 6.94
CA ILE A 340 15.83 -22.11 5.82
C ILE A 340 14.37 -22.30 5.38
N THR A 341 13.45 -22.50 6.32
CA THR A 341 12.02 -22.69 6.03
C THR A 341 11.45 -21.49 5.25
N TYR A 342 11.76 -20.27 5.69
CA TYR A 342 11.35 -19.08 4.95
C TYR A 342 11.97 -18.98 3.56
N LEU A 343 13.29 -19.15 3.45
CA LEU A 343 13.99 -19.00 2.16
C LEU A 343 13.47 -20.02 1.14
N VAL A 344 13.28 -21.27 1.54
CA VAL A 344 12.78 -22.34 0.68
C VAL A 344 11.36 -22.03 0.22
N LEU A 345 10.45 -21.68 1.12
CA LEU A 345 9.06 -21.42 0.75
C LEU A 345 8.89 -20.12 -0.06
N VAL A 346 9.67 -19.08 0.24
CA VAL A 346 9.71 -17.87 -0.61
C VAL A 346 10.19 -18.21 -2.01
N ALA A 347 11.23 -19.03 -2.16
CA ALA A 347 11.74 -19.44 -3.47
C ALA A 347 10.71 -20.28 -4.25
N ILE A 348 10.01 -21.19 -3.57
CA ILE A 348 8.94 -22.01 -4.16
C ILE A 348 7.79 -21.12 -4.64
N THR A 349 7.23 -20.28 -3.78
CA THR A 349 6.08 -19.44 -4.17
C THR A 349 6.45 -18.39 -5.21
N PHE A 350 7.67 -17.86 -5.16
CA PHE A 350 8.20 -16.98 -6.21
C PHE A 350 8.26 -17.68 -7.58
N THR A 351 8.78 -18.91 -7.62
CA THR A 351 8.85 -19.71 -8.84
C THR A 351 7.46 -20.04 -9.38
N ILE A 352 6.54 -20.45 -8.50
CA ILE A 352 5.13 -20.68 -8.86
C ILE A 352 4.51 -19.40 -9.43
N GLY A 353 4.76 -18.24 -8.84
CA GLY A 353 4.24 -16.95 -9.32
C GLY A 353 4.68 -16.64 -10.76
N ILE A 354 5.96 -16.90 -11.07
CA ILE A 354 6.48 -16.74 -12.44
C ILE A 354 5.81 -17.72 -13.41
N ILE A 355 5.57 -18.96 -12.99
CA ILE A 355 4.87 -19.97 -13.81
C ILE A 355 3.44 -19.53 -14.06
N VAL A 356 2.71 -19.09 -13.03
CA VAL A 356 1.33 -18.59 -13.14
C VAL A 356 1.25 -17.40 -14.10
N GLU A 357 2.16 -16.42 -14.01
CA GLU A 357 2.21 -15.32 -14.99
C GLU A 357 2.38 -15.80 -16.44
N LYS A 358 3.20 -16.83 -16.67
CA LYS A 358 3.40 -17.40 -18.01
C LYS A 358 2.16 -18.14 -18.49
N LEU A 359 1.49 -18.88 -17.60
CA LEU A 359 0.24 -19.58 -17.91
C LEU A 359 -0.89 -18.60 -18.21
N CYS A 360 -1.06 -17.55 -17.41
CA CYS A 360 -2.05 -16.51 -17.65
C CYS A 360 -1.87 -15.83 -19.01
N ARG A 361 -0.64 -15.65 -19.49
CA ARG A 361 -0.37 -15.10 -20.83
C ARG A 361 -0.81 -16.01 -21.98
N ARG A 362 -0.91 -17.32 -21.76
CA ARG A 362 -1.41 -18.27 -22.75
C ARG A 362 -2.93 -18.29 -22.83
N LEU A 363 -3.60 -17.80 -21.79
CA LEU A 363 -5.06 -17.70 -21.79
C LEU A 363 -5.50 -16.66 -22.82
N THR A 364 -6.56 -17.01 -23.54
CA THR A 364 -7.17 -16.14 -24.55
C THR A 364 -8.54 -15.73 -24.06
N VAL A 365 -8.80 -14.42 -24.01
CA VAL A 365 -10.10 -13.87 -23.62
C VAL A 365 -10.67 -13.14 -24.84
N ARG A 366 -11.87 -13.57 -25.29
CA ARG A 366 -12.52 -13.02 -26.50
C ARG A 366 -11.62 -13.07 -27.76
N GLY A 367 -10.89 -14.18 -27.92
CA GLY A 367 -10.01 -14.40 -29.08
C GLY A 367 -8.70 -13.60 -29.07
N ARG A 368 -8.40 -12.82 -28.01
CA ARG A 368 -7.13 -12.10 -27.87
C ARG A 368 -6.31 -12.63 -26.69
N PRO A 369 -4.98 -12.77 -26.83
CA PRO A 369 -4.12 -13.13 -25.71
C PRO A 369 -4.15 -12.04 -24.66
N ILE A 370 -4.07 -12.45 -23.38
CA ILE A 370 -4.01 -11.52 -22.26
C ILE A 370 -2.66 -10.76 -22.29
N SER A 371 -2.70 -9.44 -22.10
CA SER A 371 -1.48 -8.61 -22.06
C SER A 371 -0.57 -9.01 -20.88
N ALA A 372 0.74 -8.74 -20.99
CA ALA A 372 1.69 -9.07 -19.91
C ALA A 372 1.36 -8.35 -18.59
N GLU A 373 0.86 -7.12 -18.68
CA GLU A 373 0.37 -6.34 -17.55
C GLU A 373 -0.82 -7.02 -16.87
N GLN A 374 -1.84 -7.39 -17.65
CA GLN A 374 -3.05 -8.02 -17.13
C GLN A 374 -2.74 -9.41 -16.54
N ALA A 375 -1.87 -10.19 -17.18
CA ALA A 375 -1.46 -11.49 -16.67
C ALA A 375 -0.76 -11.38 -15.30
N ARG A 376 0.09 -10.35 -15.12
CA ARG A 376 0.72 -10.08 -13.82
C ARG A 376 -0.30 -9.60 -12.79
N HIS A 377 -1.22 -8.73 -13.17
CA HIS A 377 -2.29 -8.28 -12.28
C HIS A 377 -3.15 -9.45 -11.77
N ILE A 378 -3.53 -10.37 -12.66
CA ILE A 378 -4.29 -11.59 -12.30
C ILE A 378 -3.45 -12.46 -11.35
N ALA A 379 -2.18 -12.73 -11.67
CA ALA A 379 -1.30 -13.51 -10.80
C ALA A 379 -1.14 -12.86 -9.41
N PHE A 380 -0.98 -11.54 -9.34
CA PHE A 380 -0.88 -10.80 -8.08
C PHE A 380 -2.17 -10.95 -7.25
N THR A 381 -3.33 -10.82 -7.90
CA THR A 381 -4.64 -10.97 -7.26
C THR A 381 -4.82 -12.37 -6.68
N LEU A 382 -4.46 -13.41 -7.44
CA LEU A 382 -4.50 -14.81 -6.98
C LEU A 382 -3.59 -15.03 -5.76
N PHE A 383 -2.37 -14.53 -5.80
CA PHE A 383 -1.45 -14.66 -4.66
C PHE A 383 -1.92 -13.90 -3.42
N SER A 384 -2.47 -12.69 -3.58
CA SER A 384 -3.05 -11.91 -2.46
C SER A 384 -4.21 -12.64 -1.79
N ILE A 385 -5.12 -13.23 -2.57
CA ILE A 385 -6.28 -13.93 -1.98
C ILE A 385 -5.85 -15.23 -1.32
N THR A 386 -4.95 -15.99 -1.95
CA THR A 386 -4.41 -17.21 -1.32
C THR A 386 -3.71 -16.86 -0.03
N SER A 387 -2.89 -15.80 0.01
CA SER A 387 -2.24 -15.39 1.25
C SER A 387 -3.23 -14.92 2.31
N PHE A 388 -4.32 -14.23 1.92
CA PHE A 388 -5.37 -13.81 2.84
C PHE A 388 -6.08 -15.01 3.47
N TRP A 389 -6.52 -15.98 2.67
CA TRP A 389 -7.18 -17.18 3.19
C TRP A 389 -6.24 -18.03 4.02
N THR A 390 -5.00 -18.28 3.56
CA THR A 390 -4.00 -18.96 4.38
C THR A 390 -3.75 -18.22 5.68
N PHE A 391 -3.66 -16.90 5.67
CA PHE A 391 -3.46 -16.11 6.89
C PHE A 391 -4.61 -16.32 7.88
N PHE A 392 -5.87 -16.22 7.47
CA PHE A 392 -7.02 -16.39 8.36
C PHE A 392 -7.36 -17.85 8.68
N SER A 393 -6.85 -18.82 7.92
CA SER A 393 -6.91 -20.23 8.29
C SER A 393 -6.13 -20.53 9.57
N TYR A 394 -5.09 -19.76 9.89
CA TYR A 394 -4.21 -20.00 11.05
C TYR A 394 -4.16 -18.81 12.04
N GLY A 395 -3.94 -17.59 11.57
CA GLY A 395 -3.47 -16.44 12.37
C GLY A 395 -4.35 -16.01 13.54
N ALA A 396 -5.68 -16.14 13.44
CA ALA A 396 -6.61 -15.82 14.52
C ALA A 396 -7.11 -17.06 15.28
N ARG A 397 -6.72 -18.28 14.84
CA ARG A 397 -7.26 -19.54 15.35
C ARG A 397 -7.00 -19.77 16.83
N PRO A 398 -5.84 -19.43 17.42
CA PRO A 398 -5.67 -19.58 18.86
C PRO A 398 -6.82 -18.93 19.63
N SER A 399 -7.17 -17.69 19.30
CA SER A 399 -8.29 -16.99 19.95
C SER A 399 -9.66 -17.51 19.51
N LEU A 400 -9.86 -17.78 18.22
CA LEU A 400 -11.16 -18.15 17.67
C LEU A 400 -11.62 -19.57 18.03
N ASN A 401 -10.69 -20.52 18.18
CA ASN A 401 -11.02 -21.90 18.55
C ASN A 401 -11.60 -22.02 19.97
N ARG A 402 -11.50 -20.95 20.77
CA ARG A 402 -12.13 -20.84 22.10
C ARG A 402 -13.59 -20.38 22.02
N LEU A 403 -14.06 -19.93 20.86
CA LEU A 403 -15.45 -19.50 20.67
C LEU A 403 -16.38 -20.70 20.46
N PRO A 404 -17.67 -20.57 20.80
CA PRO A 404 -18.68 -21.55 20.43
C PRO A 404 -18.76 -21.77 18.92
N TYR A 405 -19.36 -22.90 18.52
CA TYR A 405 -19.46 -23.34 17.12
C TYR A 405 -20.04 -22.28 16.17
N TRP A 406 -21.16 -21.63 16.53
CA TRP A 406 -21.84 -20.68 15.65
C TRP A 406 -21.02 -19.41 15.37
N PRO A 407 -20.47 -18.69 16.37
CA PRO A 407 -19.56 -17.58 16.13
C PRO A 407 -18.33 -17.96 15.28
N LEU A 408 -17.73 -19.12 15.53
CA LEU A 408 -16.59 -19.60 14.76
C LEU A 408 -16.94 -19.84 13.29
N LEU A 409 -18.08 -20.48 13.03
CA LEU A 409 -18.58 -20.72 11.68
C LEU A 409 -18.91 -19.41 10.95
N ALA A 410 -19.58 -18.47 11.63
CA ALA A 410 -19.90 -17.16 11.08
C ALA A 410 -18.64 -16.38 10.70
N PHE A 411 -17.59 -16.43 11.53
CA PHE A 411 -16.30 -15.82 11.20
C PHE A 411 -15.67 -16.45 9.97
N ASN A 412 -15.65 -17.79 9.86
CA ASN A 412 -15.11 -18.49 8.70
C ASN A 412 -15.86 -18.10 7.41
N ALA A 413 -17.20 -18.08 7.46
CA ALA A 413 -18.03 -17.67 6.34
C ALA A 413 -17.74 -16.21 5.93
N LEU A 414 -17.61 -15.30 6.90
CA LEU A 414 -17.27 -13.90 6.65
C LEU A 414 -15.93 -13.76 5.91
N ILE A 415 -14.88 -14.46 6.36
CA ILE A 415 -13.56 -14.39 5.72
C ILE A 415 -13.60 -14.90 4.27
N VAL A 416 -14.30 -16.00 4.02
CA VAL A 416 -14.45 -16.54 2.65
C VAL A 416 -15.21 -15.56 1.77
N LEU A 417 -16.33 -15.01 2.25
CA LEU A 417 -17.15 -14.04 1.52
C LEU A 417 -16.39 -12.76 1.21
N VAL A 418 -15.71 -12.17 2.19
CA VAL A 418 -14.91 -10.95 2.01
C VAL A 418 -13.82 -11.17 0.96
N GLY A 419 -13.11 -12.30 1.05
CA GLY A 419 -12.09 -12.67 0.08
C GLY A 419 -12.65 -12.85 -1.34
N ALA A 420 -13.76 -13.58 -1.48
CA ALA A 420 -14.41 -13.82 -2.77
C ALA A 420 -14.93 -12.51 -3.40
N MET A 421 -15.58 -11.65 -2.62
CA MET A 421 -16.05 -10.34 -3.09
C MET A 421 -14.89 -9.45 -3.56
N TRP A 422 -13.78 -9.43 -2.82
CA TRP A 422 -12.61 -8.67 -3.20
C TRP A 422 -12.00 -9.17 -4.52
N VAL A 423 -11.86 -10.48 -4.71
CA VAL A 423 -11.37 -11.07 -5.97
C VAL A 423 -12.31 -10.74 -7.13
N TYR A 424 -13.62 -10.91 -6.94
CA TYR A 424 -14.62 -10.63 -7.97
C TYR A 424 -14.52 -9.19 -8.49
N ARG A 425 -14.32 -8.22 -7.59
CA ARG A 425 -14.12 -6.82 -7.96
C ARG A 425 -12.75 -6.55 -8.57
N THR A 426 -11.71 -7.25 -8.15
CA THR A 426 -10.33 -6.91 -8.50
C THR A 426 -9.85 -7.57 -9.77
N ILE A 427 -10.15 -8.85 -10.00
CA ILE A 427 -9.52 -9.67 -11.05
C ILE A 427 -9.72 -9.15 -12.49
N LYS A 428 -10.83 -8.45 -12.75
CA LYS A 428 -11.17 -7.88 -14.06
C LYS A 428 -10.72 -6.42 -14.22
N ARG A 429 -10.11 -5.83 -13.19
CA ARG A 429 -9.63 -4.44 -13.25
C ARG A 429 -8.45 -4.36 -14.21
N THR A 430 -8.36 -3.25 -14.95
CA THR A 430 -7.31 -2.99 -15.93
C THR A 430 -6.80 -1.56 -15.78
N HIS A 431 -5.54 -1.30 -16.13
CA HIS A 431 -4.99 0.06 -16.11
C HIS A 431 -5.76 1.00 -17.05
N ALA A 432 -6.13 0.54 -18.24
CA ALA A 432 -6.90 1.33 -19.21
C ALA A 432 -8.29 1.78 -18.68
N GLN A 433 -8.92 1.01 -17.78
CA GLN A 433 -10.15 1.45 -17.10
C GLN A 433 -9.85 2.59 -16.11
N TYR A 434 -8.77 2.48 -15.34
CA TYR A 434 -8.34 3.54 -14.43
C TYR A 434 -8.03 4.85 -15.16
N GLU A 435 -7.25 4.78 -16.25
CA GLU A 435 -6.91 5.97 -17.04
C GLU A 435 -8.16 6.64 -17.63
N ARG A 436 -9.11 5.84 -18.14
CA ARG A 436 -10.39 6.34 -18.66
C ARG A 436 -11.21 7.02 -17.57
N GLU A 437 -11.33 6.40 -16.41
CA GLU A 437 -12.06 6.97 -15.27
C GLU A 437 -11.48 8.32 -14.85
N ASN A 438 -10.15 8.42 -14.78
CA ASN A 438 -9.46 9.66 -14.41
C ASN A 438 -9.63 10.75 -15.47
N MET A 439 -9.49 10.41 -16.76
CA MET A 439 -9.75 11.34 -17.86
C MET A 439 -11.21 11.81 -17.90
N ALA A 440 -12.17 10.93 -17.61
CA ALA A 440 -13.59 11.28 -17.59
C ALA A 440 -13.90 12.38 -16.57
N VAL A 441 -13.22 12.41 -15.42
CA VAL A 441 -13.38 13.48 -14.43
C VAL A 441 -12.89 14.82 -14.98
N SER A 442 -11.72 14.84 -15.61
CA SER A 442 -11.18 16.06 -16.24
C SER A 442 -12.07 16.53 -17.39
N LEU A 443 -12.57 15.59 -18.21
CA LEU A 443 -13.53 15.89 -19.28
C LEU A 443 -14.84 16.45 -18.73
N ARG A 444 -15.39 15.86 -17.68
CA ARG A 444 -16.62 16.34 -17.01
C ARG A 444 -16.49 17.82 -16.64
N LYS A 445 -15.38 18.19 -16.03
CA LYS A 445 -15.11 19.57 -15.61
C LYS A 445 -15.03 20.54 -16.79
N GLN A 446 -14.48 20.11 -17.92
CA GLN A 446 -14.43 20.97 -19.12
C GLN A 446 -15.80 21.03 -19.82
N LEU A 447 -16.56 19.94 -19.81
CA LEU A 447 -17.93 19.89 -20.34
C LEU A 447 -18.89 20.76 -19.53
N GLN A 448 -18.73 20.85 -18.21
CA GLN A 448 -19.51 21.76 -17.35
C GLN A 448 -19.32 23.25 -17.69
N LYS A 449 -18.18 23.61 -18.31
CA LYS A 449 -17.95 24.98 -18.77
C LYS A 449 -18.60 25.27 -20.12
N LEU A 450 -19.06 24.23 -20.82
CA LEU A 450 -19.77 24.34 -22.09
C LEU A 450 -21.27 24.38 -21.79
N GLU A 451 -21.97 25.36 -22.36
CA GLU A 451 -23.43 25.41 -22.34
C GLU A 451 -23.95 24.33 -23.30
N LEU A 452 -24.15 23.12 -22.78
CA LEU A 452 -24.73 22.00 -23.52
C LEU A 452 -26.26 22.03 -23.42
N ASP A 453 -26.94 21.75 -24.53
CA ASP A 453 -28.40 21.69 -24.57
C ASP A 453 -28.91 20.55 -23.66
N PRO A 454 -29.82 20.84 -22.69
CA PRO A 454 -30.40 19.84 -21.79
C PRO A 454 -31.07 18.65 -22.51
N SER A 455 -31.49 18.83 -23.77
CA SER A 455 -32.08 17.78 -24.59
C SER A 455 -31.10 16.63 -24.89
N LEU A 456 -29.81 16.91 -24.98
CA LEU A 456 -28.74 15.92 -25.18
C LEU A 456 -28.44 15.07 -23.94
N LEU A 457 -28.90 15.51 -22.77
CA LEU A 457 -28.61 14.88 -21.48
C LEU A 457 -29.82 14.12 -20.92
N GLU A 458 -30.89 13.98 -21.70
CA GLU A 458 -32.16 13.36 -21.25
C GLU A 458 -32.70 13.99 -19.95
N GLY A 459 -32.45 15.29 -19.74
CA GLY A 459 -32.83 16.00 -18.52
C GLY A 459 -31.96 15.72 -17.28
N ARG A 460 -30.91 14.91 -17.39
CA ARG A 460 -29.93 14.64 -16.32
C ARG A 460 -28.83 15.70 -16.28
N SER A 461 -28.24 15.90 -15.11
CA SER A 461 -27.07 16.77 -14.97
C SER A 461 -25.78 16.06 -15.41
N ILE A 462 -24.78 16.83 -15.85
CA ILE A 462 -23.46 16.30 -16.25
C ILE A 462 -22.76 15.53 -15.09
N ASP A 463 -23.09 15.87 -13.84
CA ASP A 463 -22.56 15.22 -12.64
C ASP A 463 -23.07 13.79 -12.43
N GLU A 464 -24.23 13.45 -12.98
CA GLU A 464 -24.85 12.13 -12.85
C GLU A 464 -24.35 11.12 -13.89
N LEU A 465 -23.63 11.57 -14.91
CA LEU A 465 -23.16 10.72 -16.00
C LEU A 465 -22.00 9.83 -15.53
N THR A 466 -22.02 8.56 -15.94
CA THR A 466 -20.92 7.61 -15.78
C THR A 466 -19.72 7.98 -16.66
N PRO A 467 -18.51 7.50 -16.35
CA PRO A 467 -17.33 7.73 -17.19
C PRO A 467 -17.52 7.33 -18.65
N ASP A 468 -18.20 6.21 -18.92
CA ASP A 468 -18.46 5.78 -20.30
C ASP A 468 -19.47 6.69 -21.01
N GLU A 469 -20.52 7.16 -20.32
CA GLU A 469 -21.47 8.16 -20.86
C GLU A 469 -20.76 9.49 -21.21
N ILE A 470 -19.81 9.93 -20.38
CA ILE A 470 -18.99 11.14 -20.66
C ILE A 470 -18.19 10.95 -21.94
N TYR A 471 -17.55 9.80 -22.12
CA TYR A 471 -16.81 9.50 -23.36
C TYR A 471 -17.73 9.41 -24.58
N THR A 472 -18.98 8.96 -24.43
CA THR A 472 -19.95 9.03 -25.53
C THR A 472 -20.33 10.47 -25.86
N LEU A 473 -20.45 11.34 -24.86
CA LEU A 473 -20.73 12.76 -25.07
C LEU A 473 -19.56 13.48 -25.77
N VAL A 474 -18.32 13.07 -25.50
CA VAL A 474 -17.14 13.55 -26.24
C VAL A 474 -17.23 13.23 -27.74
N LYS A 475 -17.85 12.12 -28.14
CA LYS A 475 -18.07 11.84 -29.56
C LYS A 475 -19.07 12.81 -30.19
N VAL A 476 -20.02 13.33 -29.42
CA VAL A 476 -20.94 14.39 -29.87
C VAL A 476 -20.19 15.71 -30.11
N LEU A 477 -19.13 15.99 -29.33
CA LEU A 477 -18.27 17.16 -29.56
C LEU A 477 -17.59 17.17 -30.94
N GLN A 478 -17.55 16.04 -31.66
CA GLN A 478 -17.06 16.00 -33.05
C GLN A 478 -17.87 16.90 -34.00
N GLY A 479 -19.14 17.18 -33.68
CA GLY A 479 -19.99 18.09 -34.44
C GLY A 479 -19.69 19.58 -34.22
N PHE A 480 -18.85 19.91 -33.23
CA PHE A 480 -18.51 21.29 -32.88
C PHE A 480 -17.24 21.77 -33.59
N SER A 481 -17.01 23.09 -33.55
CA SER A 481 -15.87 23.74 -34.21
C SER A 481 -14.53 23.14 -33.77
N GLN A 482 -13.54 23.14 -34.68
CA GLN A 482 -12.20 22.62 -34.38
C GLN A 482 -11.52 23.39 -33.23
N GLN A 483 -11.76 24.71 -33.14
CA GLN A 483 -11.25 25.55 -32.07
C GLN A 483 -11.81 25.14 -30.70
N LEU A 484 -13.10 24.81 -30.62
CA LEU A 484 -13.71 24.36 -29.37
C LEU A 484 -13.13 23.02 -28.93
N ARG A 485 -12.98 22.07 -29.85
CA ARG A 485 -12.36 20.76 -29.58
C ARG A 485 -10.93 20.90 -29.08
N LEU A 486 -10.13 21.76 -29.72
CA LEU A 486 -8.77 22.04 -29.29
C LEU A 486 -8.74 22.71 -27.92
N HIS A 487 -9.60 23.70 -27.66
CA HIS A 487 -9.68 24.37 -26.37
C HIS A 487 -10.07 23.40 -25.23
N THR A 488 -11.10 22.56 -25.45
CA THR A 488 -11.49 21.51 -24.50
C THR A 488 -10.34 20.54 -24.27
N TYR A 489 -9.66 20.10 -25.33
CA TYR A 489 -8.50 19.21 -25.22
C TYR A 489 -7.35 19.84 -24.42
N THR A 490 -6.99 21.10 -24.71
CA THR A 490 -5.98 21.86 -23.96
C THR A 490 -6.36 21.96 -22.48
N GLY A 491 -7.64 22.21 -22.18
CA GLY A 491 -8.16 22.24 -20.81
C GLY A 491 -8.02 20.88 -20.09
N VAL A 492 -8.27 19.77 -20.78
CA VAL A 492 -8.09 18.42 -20.22
C VAL A 492 -6.61 18.11 -19.99
N VAL A 493 -5.74 18.39 -20.96
CA VAL A 493 -4.28 18.17 -20.81
C VAL A 493 -3.73 19.00 -19.67
N LEU A 494 -4.13 20.27 -19.56
CA LEU A 494 -3.78 21.14 -18.43
C LEU A 494 -4.21 20.53 -17.10
N ASP A 495 -5.47 20.08 -17.00
CA ASP A 495 -5.99 19.46 -15.78
C ASP A 495 -5.21 18.20 -15.41
N LEU A 496 -4.87 17.34 -16.38
CA LEU A 496 -4.11 16.10 -16.19
C LEU A 496 -2.67 16.37 -15.72
N LEU A 497 -1.98 17.35 -16.31
CA LEU A 497 -0.64 17.75 -15.90
C LEU A 497 -0.64 18.33 -14.48
N GLN A 498 -1.63 19.19 -14.16
CA GLN A 498 -1.80 19.72 -12.81
C GLN A 498 -2.17 18.62 -11.79
N GLN A 499 -2.89 17.57 -12.20
CA GLN A 499 -3.19 16.40 -11.37
C GLN A 499 -1.97 15.48 -11.20
N GLN A 500 -0.87 15.77 -11.89
CA GLN A 500 0.25 14.86 -12.09
C GLN A 500 -0.20 13.49 -12.62
N ALA A 501 -1.39 13.38 -13.21
CA ALA A 501 -1.93 12.13 -13.73
C ALA A 501 -1.03 11.57 -14.83
N THR A 502 -0.43 12.48 -15.59
CA THR A 502 0.63 12.24 -16.57
C THR A 502 1.67 13.36 -16.43
N ASP A 503 2.90 13.07 -16.83
CA ASP A 503 3.96 14.07 -16.98
C ASP A 503 3.96 14.63 -18.42
N THR A 504 4.67 15.72 -18.67
CA THR A 504 4.75 16.34 -20.00
C THR A 504 5.23 15.38 -21.08
N SER A 505 6.25 14.56 -20.78
CA SER A 505 6.79 13.57 -21.72
C SER A 505 5.82 12.42 -22.02
N SER A 506 5.04 11.96 -21.03
CA SER A 506 4.08 10.86 -21.19
C SER A 506 2.70 11.32 -21.65
N SER A 507 2.41 12.63 -21.60
CA SER A 507 1.09 13.19 -21.92
C SER A 507 0.66 12.93 -23.36
N PHE A 508 1.61 12.82 -24.28
CA PHE A 508 1.33 12.52 -25.68
C PHE A 508 0.71 11.13 -25.85
N GLU A 509 1.29 10.09 -25.26
CA GLU A 509 0.76 8.73 -25.34
C GLU A 509 -0.52 8.57 -24.52
N PHE A 510 -0.53 9.11 -23.29
CA PHE A 510 -1.68 9.03 -22.39
C PHE A 510 -2.96 9.59 -23.02
N CYS A 511 -2.86 10.74 -23.71
CA CYS A 511 -4.01 11.40 -24.33
C CYS A 511 -4.28 10.94 -25.77
N GLN A 512 -3.58 9.94 -26.30
CA GLN A 512 -3.68 9.52 -27.70
C GLN A 512 -5.14 9.16 -28.08
N LYS A 513 -5.79 8.36 -27.24
CA LYS A 513 -7.17 7.92 -27.50
C LYS A 513 -8.15 9.09 -27.49
N LEU A 514 -7.99 10.03 -26.56
CA LEU A 514 -8.82 11.22 -26.50
C LEU A 514 -8.62 12.11 -27.74
N ARG A 515 -7.38 12.25 -28.24
CA ARG A 515 -7.11 12.97 -29.50
C ARG A 515 -7.83 12.32 -30.67
N GLN A 516 -7.78 10.99 -30.77
CA GLN A 516 -8.47 10.24 -31.81
C GLN A 516 -9.99 10.41 -31.71
N ASP A 517 -10.54 10.31 -30.50
CA ASP A 517 -11.99 10.49 -30.25
C ASP A 517 -12.45 11.93 -30.57
N LEU A 518 -11.59 12.94 -30.39
CA LEU A 518 -11.86 14.33 -30.77
C LEU A 518 -11.48 14.67 -32.22
N LYS A 519 -10.93 13.71 -33.00
CA LYS A 519 -10.40 13.93 -34.36
C LYS A 519 -9.39 15.09 -34.43
N LEU A 520 -8.46 15.13 -33.47
CA LEU A 520 -7.34 16.07 -33.42
C LEU A 520 -6.08 15.42 -33.99
N LYS A 521 -5.20 16.22 -34.61
CA LYS A 521 -3.91 15.79 -35.15
C LYS A 521 -2.86 15.74 -34.03
N ASP A 522 -1.76 15.03 -34.27
CA ASP A 522 -0.65 15.00 -33.31
C ASP A 522 0.00 16.39 -33.12
N ALA A 523 0.04 17.21 -34.17
CA ALA A 523 0.48 18.61 -34.09
C ALA A 523 -0.37 19.44 -33.11
N ASP A 524 -1.67 19.15 -33.01
CA ASP A 524 -2.59 19.87 -32.11
C ASP A 524 -2.24 19.60 -30.63
N HIS A 525 -1.60 18.45 -30.32
CA HIS A 525 -1.10 18.17 -28.97
C HIS A 525 0.03 19.11 -28.57
N PHE A 526 1.00 19.29 -29.46
CA PHE A 526 2.15 20.15 -29.19
C PHE A 526 1.72 21.62 -29.11
N ALA A 527 0.79 22.05 -29.97
CA ALA A 527 0.17 23.37 -29.86
C ALA A 527 -0.55 23.58 -28.52
N ALA A 528 -1.25 22.54 -28.00
CA ALA A 528 -1.85 22.59 -26.68
C ALA A 528 -0.80 22.73 -25.56
N LEU A 529 0.31 21.98 -25.64
CA LEU A 529 1.41 22.10 -24.67
C LEU A 529 2.07 23.48 -24.71
N GLU A 530 2.29 24.05 -25.89
CA GLU A 530 2.82 25.42 -26.04
C GLU A 530 1.89 26.47 -25.45
N ALA A 531 0.58 26.36 -25.71
CA ALA A 531 -0.43 27.24 -25.12
C ALA A 531 -0.45 27.14 -23.58
N ILE A 532 -0.29 25.92 -23.03
CA ILE A 532 -0.20 25.70 -21.59
C ILE A 532 1.13 26.26 -21.05
N ALA A 533 2.24 26.14 -21.77
CA ALA A 533 3.53 26.69 -21.35
C ALA A 533 3.52 28.22 -21.31
N ALA A 534 2.84 28.85 -22.26
CA ALA A 534 2.68 30.31 -22.30
C ALA A 534 1.79 30.83 -21.16
N THR A 535 0.72 30.12 -20.82
CA THR A 535 -0.27 30.57 -19.82
C THR A 535 0.03 30.10 -18.38
N HIS A 536 0.70 28.96 -18.23
CA HIS A 536 0.98 28.31 -16.94
C HIS A 536 2.43 27.78 -16.87
N PRO A 537 3.46 28.66 -16.96
CA PRO A 537 4.87 28.26 -17.00
C PRO A 537 5.33 27.45 -15.77
N GLN A 538 4.67 27.64 -14.62
CA GLN A 538 4.94 26.93 -13.36
C GLN A 538 4.85 25.40 -13.48
N ILE A 539 3.98 24.88 -14.36
CA ILE A 539 3.77 23.43 -14.55
C ILE A 539 5.02 22.79 -15.17
N PHE A 540 5.73 23.53 -16.02
CA PHE A 540 6.94 23.05 -16.70
C PHE A 540 8.20 23.24 -15.87
N ASN A 541 8.23 24.20 -14.94
CA ASN A 541 9.38 24.45 -14.06
C ASN A 541 9.54 23.37 -12.97
N ASP A 542 8.46 22.81 -12.44
CA ASP A 542 8.50 21.65 -11.52
C ASP A 542 9.01 20.36 -12.21
N SER A 543 8.91 20.30 -13.54
CA SER A 543 9.37 19.18 -14.35
C SER A 543 10.86 19.27 -14.68
N ARG A 544 11.44 20.49 -14.77
CA ARG A 544 12.86 20.73 -15.11
C ARG A 544 13.84 20.33 -14.01
N THR A 545 13.39 20.16 -12.77
CA THR A 545 14.19 19.60 -11.67
C THR A 545 14.23 18.06 -11.66
N ARG A 546 13.55 17.39 -12.60
CA ARG A 546 13.72 15.95 -12.84
C ARG A 546 14.72 15.76 -13.99
N PRO A 547 15.88 15.11 -13.78
CA PRO A 547 16.65 14.64 -14.91
C PRO A 547 15.81 13.58 -15.64
N SER A 548 15.71 13.67 -16.95
CA SER A 548 15.04 12.72 -17.84
C SER A 548 15.58 11.28 -17.67
N SER A 549 14.76 10.29 -18.01
CA SER A 549 15.20 8.92 -18.31
C SER A 549 15.55 8.86 -19.79
N PRO A 550 16.59 8.12 -20.21
CA PRO A 550 17.04 8.12 -21.60
C PRO A 550 16.15 7.19 -22.43
N GLN A 551 15.31 7.77 -23.28
CA GLN A 551 14.96 7.14 -24.54
C GLN A 551 15.30 8.10 -25.66
N ILE A 552 16.30 7.66 -26.43
CA ILE A 552 16.90 8.32 -27.57
C ILE A 552 15.84 8.48 -28.65
N HIS A 553 15.44 9.72 -28.92
CA HIS A 553 15.29 10.29 -30.26
C HIS A 553 15.25 11.82 -30.12
N ASP A 554 16.39 12.46 -30.42
CA ASP A 554 16.55 13.85 -30.85
C ASP A 554 15.80 14.98 -30.09
N GLU A 555 16.16 15.20 -28.82
CA GLU A 555 15.85 16.48 -28.13
C GLU A 555 16.66 17.66 -28.72
N ASP A 556 17.80 17.39 -29.38
CA ASP A 556 18.67 18.42 -29.97
C ASP A 556 18.09 19.06 -31.25
N THR A 557 17.12 18.39 -31.89
CA THR A 557 16.48 18.88 -33.13
C THR A 557 15.32 19.84 -32.82
N LEU A 558 14.67 19.70 -31.65
CA LEU A 558 13.57 20.56 -31.22
C LEU A 558 14.07 21.94 -30.76
N ALA A 559 15.17 21.99 -30.01
CA ALA A 559 15.75 23.24 -29.51
C ALA A 559 16.31 24.13 -30.64
N LYS A 560 16.83 23.54 -31.73
CA LYS A 560 17.33 24.29 -32.89
C LYS A 560 16.23 24.84 -33.79
N THR A 561 15.05 24.22 -33.81
CA THR A 561 13.94 24.66 -34.66
C THR A 561 13.20 25.87 -34.06
N ILE A 562 13.19 26.00 -32.73
CA ILE A 562 12.51 27.07 -32.01
C ILE A 562 13.33 28.39 -32.00
N ALA A 563 14.65 28.32 -32.18
CA ALA A 563 15.55 29.45 -31.99
C ALA A 563 15.85 30.29 -33.25
N ARG A 564 15.14 30.11 -34.38
CA ARG A 564 15.40 30.89 -35.61
C ARG A 564 14.35 32.00 -35.81
N PRO A 565 14.64 33.27 -35.47
CA PRO A 565 13.79 34.37 -35.89
C PRO A 565 13.91 34.56 -37.41
N LEU A 566 12.76 34.63 -38.08
CA LEU A 566 12.65 35.13 -39.46
C LEU A 566 13.03 36.62 -39.47
N SER A 567 14.26 36.91 -39.89
CA SER A 567 14.71 38.27 -40.23
C SER A 567 14.20 38.67 -41.62
N PRO A 568 13.84 39.94 -41.87
CA PRO A 568 13.12 40.34 -43.07
C PRO A 568 14.01 40.37 -44.32
N SER A 569 13.34 40.19 -45.46
CA SER A 569 13.84 40.28 -46.83
C SER A 569 14.81 41.44 -47.07
N ASN A 570 16.01 41.14 -47.58
CA ASN A 570 16.90 42.12 -48.18
C ASN A 570 17.13 41.75 -49.66
N PRO A 571 16.64 42.53 -50.63
CA PRO A 571 16.84 42.28 -52.04
C PRO A 571 18.15 42.94 -52.46
N ASN A 572 19.23 42.17 -52.57
CA ASN A 572 20.39 42.47 -53.42
C ASN A 572 21.53 41.48 -53.15
N ARG A 573 21.70 40.48 -54.03
CA ARG A 573 22.99 40.19 -54.67
C ARG A 573 22.87 39.06 -55.69
N ALA A 574 22.97 39.47 -56.95
CA ALA A 574 23.34 38.64 -58.07
C ALA A 574 24.87 38.36 -58.06
N ASN A 575 25.24 37.32 -58.80
CA ASN A 575 26.56 37.01 -59.37
C ASN A 575 27.67 36.58 -58.40
N LEU A 576 27.91 35.27 -58.32
CA LEU A 576 29.03 34.57 -58.96
C LEU A 576 29.00 33.08 -58.63
#